data_AF-G7VAJ9-F1
#
_entry.id   AF-G7VAJ9-F1
#
_cell.length_a   1.000
_cell.length_b   1.000
_cell.length_c   1.000
_cell.angle_alpha   90.00
_cell.angle_beta   90.00
_cell.angle_gamma   90.00
#
_symmetry.space_group_name_H-M   'P 1'
#
loop_
_entity.id
_entity.type
_entity.pdbx_description
1 polymer ?
#
loop_
_entity_poly.entity_id
_entity_poly.type
_entity_poly.pdbx_seq_one_letter_code
_entity_poly.pdbx_strand_id
1 'polypeptide(L)'
;MSWIIRALAIYLLATARVMLALSGLVLYFAPSGPGSGHQIILGATKDMWKNIHSYAAFSILAFAAAHVVLYRRSLIFYIKKTAKPPQEK
;
A
#
# COMPACT_ATOMS: atom_id res chain seq x y z
N MET A 1 9.75 -19.78 9.72
CA MET A 1 9.18 -18.80 8.76
C MET A 1 10.18 -18.61 7.64
N SER A 2 9.93 -19.18 6.47
CA SER A 2 10.83 -19.16 5.32
C SER A 2 11.08 -17.72 4.86
N TRP A 3 12.32 -17.36 4.55
CA TRP A 3 12.71 -16.04 4.01
C TRP A 3 11.93 -15.68 2.73
N ILE A 4 11.42 -16.68 2.02
CA ILE A 4 10.55 -16.56 0.85
C ILE A 4 9.23 -15.83 1.17
N ILE A 5 8.54 -16.23 2.25
CA ILE A 5 7.25 -15.61 2.66
C ILE A 5 7.46 -14.13 2.98
N ARG A 6 8.59 -13.84 3.60
CA ARG A 6 9.06 -12.51 3.97
C ARG A 6 9.36 -11.64 2.75
N ALA A 7 10.03 -12.17 1.74
CA ALA A 7 10.31 -11.49 0.49
C ALA A 7 9.02 -11.26 -0.32
N LEU A 8 8.14 -12.26 -0.39
CA LEU A 8 6.82 -12.15 -1.05
C LEU A 8 5.97 -11.03 -0.45
N ALA A 9 5.88 -10.95 0.89
CA ALA A 9 5.10 -9.92 1.56
C ALA A 9 5.61 -8.50 1.23
N ILE A 10 6.93 -8.31 1.14
CA ILE A 10 7.53 -7.02 0.76
C ILE A 10 7.23 -6.71 -0.70
N TYR A 11 7.43 -7.68 -1.59
CA TYR A 11 7.22 -7.49 -3.02
C TYR A 11 5.76 -7.15 -3.34
N LEU A 12 4.81 -7.89 -2.77
CA LEU A 12 3.36 -7.63 -2.92
C LEU A 12 2.97 -6.24 -2.40
N LEU A 13 3.53 -5.82 -1.26
CA LEU A 13 3.24 -4.50 -0.71
C LEU A 13 3.83 -3.39 -1.58
N ALA A 14 5.03 -3.58 -2.12
CA ALA A 14 5.67 -2.62 -3.00
C ALA A 14 4.87 -2.42 -4.31
N THR A 15 4.49 -3.50 -4.98
CA THR A 15 3.73 -3.42 -6.25
C THR A 15 2.33 -2.86 -6.05
N ALA A 16 1.63 -3.27 -4.99
CA ALA A 16 0.30 -2.76 -4.68
C ALA A 16 0.32 -1.23 -4.47
N ARG A 17 1.33 -0.71 -3.75
CA ARG A 17 1.49 0.73 -3.52
C ARG A 17 1.72 1.52 -4.82
N VAL A 18 2.46 0.95 -5.77
CA VAL A 18 2.66 1.57 -7.08
C VAL A 18 1.33 1.65 -7.83
N MET A 19 0.53 0.57 -7.84
CA MET A 19 -0.80 0.57 -8.47
C MET A 19 -1.76 1.59 -7.81
N LEU A 20 -1.72 1.71 -6.48
CA LEU A 20 -2.52 2.70 -5.76
C LEU A 20 -2.12 4.13 -6.14
N ALA A 21 -0.81 4.41 -6.23
CA ALA A 21 -0.31 5.71 -6.63
C ALA A 21 -0.72 6.08 -8.06
N LEU A 22 -0.58 5.14 -9.00
CA LEU A 22 -0.97 5.36 -10.39
C LEU A 22 -2.47 5.59 -10.54
N SER A 23 -3.30 4.73 -9.93
CA SER A 23 -4.76 4.90 -9.96
C SER A 23 -5.22 6.19 -9.27
N GLY A 24 -4.55 6.59 -8.18
CA GLY A 24 -4.81 7.85 -7.49
C GLY A 24 -4.46 9.07 -8.36
N LEU A 25 -3.35 8.99 -9.10
CA LEU A 25 -2.96 10.04 -10.04
C LEU A 25 -3.95 10.16 -11.20
N VAL A 26 -4.43 9.03 -11.75
CA VAL A 26 -5.48 9.03 -12.77
C VAL A 26 -6.78 9.65 -12.25
N LEU A 27 -7.20 9.30 -11.04
CA LEU A 27 -8.39 9.87 -10.39
C LEU A 27 -8.23 11.35 -10.04
N TYR A 28 -7.01 11.80 -9.72
CA TYR A 28 -6.71 13.19 -9.41
C TYR A 28 -6.94 14.11 -10.62
N PHE A 29 -6.54 13.66 -11.81
CA PHE A 29 -6.79 14.38 -13.06
C PHE A 29 -8.19 14.13 -13.65
N ALA A 30 -8.97 13.23 -13.06
CA ALA A 30 -10.30 12.91 -13.57
C ALA A 30 -11.28 14.07 -13.32
N PRO A 31 -12.03 14.53 -14.35
CA PRO A 31 -13.00 15.59 -14.19
C PRO A 31 -14.11 15.19 -13.21
N SER A 32 -14.61 16.15 -12.44
CA SER A 32 -15.60 15.95 -11.38
C SER A 32 -16.94 16.60 -11.73
N GLY A 33 -18.05 15.94 -11.39
CA GLY A 33 -19.40 16.45 -11.64
C GLY A 33 -20.46 15.34 -11.80
N PRO A 34 -21.75 15.69 -11.83
CA PRO A 34 -22.85 14.76 -12.10
C PRO A 34 -22.64 14.02 -13.43
N GLY A 35 -22.76 12.69 -13.43
CA GLY A 35 -22.55 11.88 -14.63
C GLY A 35 -21.10 11.55 -15.00
N SER A 36 -20.09 12.11 -14.31
CA SER A 36 -18.66 11.89 -14.62
C SER A 36 -18.16 10.46 -14.44
N GLY A 37 -18.94 9.57 -13.81
CA GLY A 37 -18.57 8.16 -13.56
C GLY A 37 -18.37 7.32 -14.82
N HIS A 38 -19.13 7.63 -15.89
CA HIS A 38 -19.08 6.90 -17.17
C HIS A 38 -18.00 7.42 -18.12
N GLN A 39 -17.29 8.49 -17.75
CA GLN A 39 -16.25 9.03 -18.61
C GLN A 39 -15.09 8.04 -18.73
N ILE A 40 -14.70 7.78 -19.98
CA ILE A 40 -13.58 6.89 -20.28
C ILE A 40 -12.28 7.67 -20.10
N ILE A 41 -11.43 7.19 -19.19
CA ILE A 41 -10.11 7.73 -18.89
C ILE A 41 -9.14 6.58 -19.09
N LEU A 42 -8.14 6.73 -19.97
CA LEU A 42 -7.13 5.70 -20.24
C LEU A 42 -7.74 4.30 -20.50
N GLY A 43 -8.82 4.24 -21.29
CA GLY A 43 -9.45 2.99 -21.72
C GLY A 43 -10.39 2.33 -20.69
N ALA A 44 -10.60 2.91 -19.52
CA ALA A 44 -11.57 2.42 -18.52
C ALA A 44 -12.45 3.56 -17.99
N THR A 45 -13.63 3.24 -17.46
CA THR A 45 -14.51 4.27 -16.87
C THR A 45 -13.90 4.82 -15.58
N LYS A 46 -14.22 6.08 -15.25
CA LYS A 46 -13.82 6.69 -13.97
C LYS A 46 -14.28 5.85 -12.77
N ASP A 47 -15.46 5.25 -12.84
CA ASP A 47 -15.95 4.33 -11.79
C ASP A 47 -15.09 3.07 -11.68
N MET A 48 -14.61 2.53 -12.80
CA MET A 48 -13.69 1.40 -12.78
C MET A 48 -12.34 1.78 -12.15
N TRP A 49 -11.78 2.95 -12.48
CA TRP A 49 -10.58 3.48 -11.81
C TRP A 49 -10.79 3.66 -10.32
N LYS A 50 -11.95 4.18 -9.91
CA LYS A 50 -12.32 4.35 -8.49
C LYS A 50 -12.39 3.01 -7.77
N ASN A 51 -12.96 1.98 -8.40
CA ASN A 51 -13.02 0.64 -7.84
C ASN A 51 -11.62 0.05 -7.70
N ILE A 52 -10.78 0.12 -8.74
CA ILE A 52 -9.38 -0.34 -8.70
C ILE A 52 -8.62 0.35 -7.58
N HIS A 53 -8.73 1.68 -7.47
CA HIS A 53 -8.08 2.45 -6.42
C HIS A 53 -8.53 2.04 -5.02
N SER A 54 -9.85 1.88 -4.83
CA SER A 54 -10.43 1.49 -3.54
C SER A 54 -9.99 0.08 -3.14
N TYR A 55 -10.10 -0.90 -4.04
CA TYR A 55 -9.67 -2.27 -3.77
C TYR A 55 -8.16 -2.35 -3.51
N ALA A 56 -7.35 -1.63 -4.29
CA ALA A 56 -5.91 -1.54 -4.05
C ALA A 56 -5.60 -0.97 -2.66
N ALA A 57 -6.31 0.07 -2.21
CA ALA A 57 -6.13 0.66 -0.89
C ALA A 57 -6.44 -0.35 0.23
N PHE A 58 -7.57 -1.06 0.12
CA PHE A 58 -7.92 -2.11 1.07
C PHE A 58 -6.92 -3.27 1.07
N SER A 59 -6.44 -3.71 -0.10
CA SER A 59 -5.41 -4.74 -0.20
C SER A 59 -4.10 -4.31 0.44
N ILE A 60 -3.66 -3.06 0.24
CA ILE A 60 -2.46 -2.52 0.88
C ILE A 60 -2.63 -2.52 2.39
N LEU A 61 -3.79 -2.12 2.91
CA LEU A 61 -4.05 -2.13 4.34
C LEU A 61 -3.91 -3.55 4.93
N ALA A 62 -4.53 -4.54 4.27
CA ALA A 62 -4.42 -5.94 4.68
C ALA A 62 -2.98 -6.47 4.61
N PHE A 63 -2.26 -6.19 3.52
CA PHE A 63 -0.87 -6.62 3.37
C PHE A 63 0.07 -5.89 4.33
N ALA A 64 -0.16 -4.62 4.64
CA ALA A 64 0.62 -3.87 5.61
C ALA A 64 0.43 -4.45 7.03
N ALA A 65 -0.81 -4.76 7.42
CA ALA A 65 -1.08 -5.43 8.68
C ALA A 65 -0.39 -6.80 8.76
N ALA A 66 -0.51 -7.63 7.71
CA ALA A 66 0.18 -8.92 7.62
C ALA A 66 1.71 -8.75 7.70
N HIS A 67 2.28 -7.78 6.98
CA HIS A 67 3.70 -7.46 7.01
C HIS A 67 4.17 -7.13 8.44
N VAL A 68 3.48 -6.25 9.15
CA VAL A 68 3.83 -5.89 10.53
C VAL A 68 3.75 -7.11 11.46
N VAL A 69 2.70 -7.94 11.35
CA VAL A 69 2.54 -9.14 12.19
C VAL A 69 3.67 -10.16 11.96
N LEU A 70 4.09 -10.35 10.70
CA LEU A 70 5.19 -11.23 10.31
C LEU A 70 6.55 -10.73 10.81
N TYR A 71 6.74 -9.41 10.89
CA TYR A 71 8.01 -8.78 11.29
C TYR A 71 8.01 -8.22 12.73
N ARG A 72 6.93 -8.42 13.50
CA ARG A 72 6.76 -7.85 14.86
C ARG A 72 7.95 -8.06 15.79
N ARG A 73 8.60 -9.22 15.76
CA ARG A 73 9.77 -9.52 16.62
C ARG A 73 10.97 -8.65 16.27
N SER A 74 11.24 -8.50 14.97
CA SER A 74 12.30 -7.63 14.46
C SER A 74 11.99 -6.16 14.76
N LEU A 75 10.73 -5.75 14.61
CA LEU A 75 10.26 -4.40 14.93
C LEU A 75 10.47 -4.06 16.42
N ILE A 76 10.02 -4.95 17.32
CA ILE A 76 10.17 -4.77 18.78
C ILE A 76 11.65 -4.73 19.16
N PHE A 77 12.50 -5.59 18.57
CA PHE A 77 13.93 -5.56 18.81
C PHE A 77 14.55 -4.22 18.39
N TYR A 78 14.18 -3.72 17.21
CA TYR A 78 14.69 -2.45 16.70
C TYR A 78 14.24 -1.27 17.58
N ILE A 79 12.95 -1.22 17.93
CA ILE A 79 12.39 -0.19 18.81
C ILE A 79 13.08 -0.20 20.18
N LYS A 80 13.29 -1.38 20.78
CA LYS A 80 14.01 -1.52 22.05
C LYS A 80 15.46 -1.04 21.95
N LYS A 81 16.12 -1.31 20.83
CA LYS A 81 17.50 -0.87 20.58
C LYS A 81 17.59 0.65 20.43
N THR A 82 16.66 1.28 19.71
CA THR A 82 16.62 2.74 19.54
C THR A 82 16.16 3.48 20.79
N ALA A 83 15.33 2.85 21.63
CA ALA A 83 14.86 3.44 22.89
C ALA A 83 15.90 3.38 24.02
N LYS A 84 16.99 2.62 23.86
CA LYS A 84 18.07 2.58 24.85
C LYS A 84 18.93 3.84 24.68
N PRO A 85 19.15 4.65 25.73
CA PRO A 85 20.00 5.83 25.61
C PRO A 85 21.43 5.40 25.19
N PRO A 86 22.12 6.22 24.37
CA PRO A 86 23.47 5.92 23.92
C PRO A 86 24.32 5.64 25.16
N GLN A 87 24.94 4.46 25.19
CA GLN A 87 25.90 4.12 26.23
C GLN A 87 27.17 4.92 25.91
N GLU A 88 27.34 6.05 26.60
CA GLU A 88 28.57 6.83 26.65
C GLU A 88 29.69 5.87 27.11
N LYS A 89 30.71 5.70 26.26
CA LYS A 89 31.96 5.01 26.63
C LYS A 89 32.98 6.05 27.04
#